data_AF-A0A954GEH6-F1
#
_entry.id   AF-A0A954GEH6-F1
#
_cell.length_a   1.000
_cell.length_b   1.000
_cell.length_c   1.000
_cell.angle_alpha   90.00
_cell.angle_beta   90.00
_cell.angle_gamma   90.00
#
_symmetry.space_group_name_H-M   'P 1'
#
loop_
_entity.id
_entity.type
_entity.pdbx_description
1 polymer ?
#
loop_
_entity_poly.entity_id
_entity_poly.type
_entity_poly.pdbx_seq_one_letter_code
_entity_poly.pdbx_strand_id
1 'polypeptide(L)'
;MRSFARTLVLCLVLLAVSQPVKSAEPLDLTLRYRTETSEDSGRYHILTREESWQPSETAIIVCDMWNLHHCLNAVRRESEFAPRLNEVLSQAREQGATIIHSPSSCMDFYEGHAARERAKAAPVASNLPNEIGEWCHQIPAEERGKYPVDQSDGGEDDDPDEHVAWAAKLEAMGRNPRAPWKRQIDVLTIDANRDYISDQGDEVWNILEDRGIRNVILTGVHTNMCVLGRPFGLRQMARNGKNVVLMRDLTDTMYNPKAWPYVSHFTGTDLIVEHIEKFVCPTITSDQLIGGGSFVFSQDTRTHIVMLIGEKEYRTNETLPKFALEHLGSKYRVTIIHASEEDKNMFPGIEAVKEADLLFVSVRRRTPPPEQLQLVRDHVAAGKPVIGIRTASHAFTLRNQPAPEGYNAWPEFDAEVFGGNYSNHHGNELVATVNIIQEHADHTILIGVPTDEFTSDGSLYVVSPLAVGATPLLMGRVEGHDPEPMAWIYIRDNGGRSFYTSLGYPGDFETPSFVQILKNAVNWTTCRMER
;
A
#
# COMPACT_ATOMS: atom_id res chain seq x y z
N MET A 1 35.72 86.10 31.54
CA MET A 1 35.08 84.84 32.00
C MET A 1 34.39 84.21 30.80
N ARG A 2 34.93 83.10 30.29
CA ARG A 2 34.54 82.48 29.01
C ARG A 2 33.45 81.43 29.26
N SER A 3 32.33 81.55 28.55
CA SER A 3 31.31 80.49 28.41
C SER A 3 31.75 79.56 27.28
N PHE A 4 31.86 78.26 27.56
CA PHE A 4 32.02 77.21 26.57
C PHE A 4 30.92 76.18 26.79
N ALA A 5 29.94 76.16 25.88
CA ALA A 5 28.97 75.08 25.76
C ALA A 5 29.66 73.86 25.16
N ARG A 6 29.56 72.70 25.82
CA ARG A 6 29.96 71.40 25.27
C ARG A 6 28.70 70.69 24.76
N THR A 7 28.60 70.56 23.44
CA THR A 7 27.61 69.71 22.78
C THR A 7 28.04 68.25 22.93
N LEU A 8 27.22 67.44 23.60
CA LEU A 8 27.39 65.99 23.69
C LEU A 8 26.69 65.36 22.48
N VAL A 9 27.46 64.82 21.53
CA VAL A 9 26.92 64.03 20.41
C VAL A 9 26.73 62.60 20.90
N LEU A 10 25.47 62.17 21.02
CA LEU A 10 25.10 60.81 21.36
C LEU A 10 25.04 59.98 20.06
N CYS A 11 26.05 59.16 19.79
CA CYS A 11 26.00 58.18 18.71
C CYS A 11 25.03 57.05 19.10
N LEU A 12 23.84 57.00 18.49
CA LEU A 12 22.98 55.83 18.51
C LEU A 12 23.58 54.75 17.60
N VAL A 13 24.15 53.71 18.20
CA VAL A 13 24.47 52.46 17.52
C VAL A 13 23.18 51.66 17.41
N LEU A 14 22.62 51.56 16.21
CA LEU A 14 21.56 50.61 15.87
C LEU A 14 22.15 49.20 15.88
N LEU A 15 22.07 48.53 17.03
CA LEU A 15 22.24 47.09 17.13
C LEU A 15 21.06 46.43 16.42
N ALA A 16 21.27 46.01 15.18
CA ALA A 16 20.37 45.07 14.51
C ALA A 16 20.36 43.77 15.33
N VAL A 17 19.30 43.57 16.10
CA VAL A 17 19.03 42.28 16.74
C VAL A 17 18.72 41.31 15.62
N SER A 18 19.71 40.53 15.18
CA SER A 18 19.45 39.37 14.33
C SER A 18 18.59 38.43 15.16
N GLN A 19 17.29 38.37 14.86
CA GLN A 19 16.48 37.26 15.35
C GLN A 19 17.17 35.98 14.90
N PRO A 20 17.45 35.02 15.80
CA PRO A 20 17.95 33.74 15.37
C PRO A 20 16.94 33.19 14.37
N VAL A 21 17.40 32.94 13.13
CA VAL A 21 16.63 32.15 12.17
C VAL A 21 16.33 30.87 12.92
N LYS A 22 15.06 30.67 13.28
CA LYS A 22 14.61 29.45 13.93
C LYS A 22 15.01 28.35 12.96
N SER A 23 16.02 27.54 13.32
CA SER A 23 16.37 26.34 12.56
C SER A 23 15.06 25.59 12.34
N ALA A 24 14.71 25.35 11.08
CA ALA A 24 13.50 24.61 10.78
C ALA A 24 13.57 23.27 11.53
N GLU A 25 12.44 22.87 12.11
CA GLU A 25 12.36 21.59 12.80
C GLU A 25 12.60 20.48 11.78
N PRO A 26 13.36 19.42 12.14
CA PRO A 26 13.53 18.26 11.28
C PRO A 26 12.20 17.66 10.83
N LEU A 27 12.19 17.05 9.65
CA LEU A 27 11.09 16.21 9.18
C LEU A 27 11.22 14.85 9.84
N ASP A 28 10.38 14.56 10.83
CA ASP A 28 10.29 13.24 11.45
C ASP A 28 9.39 12.35 10.60
N LEU A 29 9.99 11.32 9.98
CA LEU A 29 9.38 10.49 8.96
C LEU A 29 9.38 9.02 9.39
N THR A 30 8.25 8.35 9.19
CA THR A 30 8.13 6.89 9.28
C THR A 30 8.21 6.29 7.89
N LEU A 31 9.36 5.72 7.56
CA LEU A 31 9.65 5.14 6.24
C LEU A 31 9.16 3.69 6.20
N ARG A 32 8.28 3.37 5.24
CA ARG A 32 7.79 2.01 4.98
C ARG A 32 8.64 1.34 3.91
N TYR A 33 9.08 0.11 4.15
CA TYR A 33 9.85 -0.69 3.20
C TYR A 33 9.49 -2.18 3.34
N ARG A 34 9.99 -3.00 2.42
CA ARG A 34 9.73 -4.44 2.43
C ARG A 34 11.00 -5.25 2.36
N THR A 35 11.09 -6.28 3.19
CA THR A 35 12.19 -7.25 3.18
C THR A 35 11.63 -8.64 3.01
N GLU A 36 12.39 -9.50 2.34
CA GLU A 36 11.98 -10.89 2.16
C GLU A 36 11.92 -11.61 3.52
N THR A 37 10.93 -12.50 3.71
CA THR A 37 10.75 -13.22 5.00
C THR A 37 11.88 -14.19 5.30
N SER A 38 12.46 -14.77 4.24
CA SER A 38 13.70 -15.53 4.23
C SER A 38 14.24 -15.53 2.79
N GLU A 39 15.51 -15.89 2.62
CA GLU A 39 16.15 -16.04 1.30
C GLU A 39 15.27 -16.89 0.35
N ASP A 40 15.03 -16.37 -0.85
CA ASP A 40 14.28 -16.99 -1.96
C ASP A 40 12.84 -17.44 -1.61
N SER A 41 12.24 -16.89 -0.55
CA SER A 41 10.87 -17.23 -0.16
C SER A 41 9.79 -16.60 -1.06
N GLY A 42 10.11 -15.51 -1.76
CA GLY A 42 9.15 -14.71 -2.54
C GLY A 42 8.06 -14.03 -1.68
N ARG A 43 8.16 -14.12 -0.35
CA ARG A 43 7.25 -13.51 0.63
C ARG A 43 7.96 -12.35 1.30
N TYR A 44 7.22 -11.31 1.69
CA TYR A 44 7.81 -10.10 2.24
C TYR A 44 7.14 -9.65 3.54
N HIS A 45 7.94 -9.17 4.47
CA HIS A 45 7.50 -8.39 5.61
C HIS A 45 7.32 -6.93 5.23
N ILE A 46 6.28 -6.29 5.77
CA ILE A 46 6.12 -4.84 5.75
C ILE A 46 6.78 -4.31 7.02
N LEU A 47 7.78 -3.46 6.86
CA LEU A 47 8.56 -2.90 7.95
C LEU A 47 8.53 -1.38 7.90
N THR A 48 8.73 -0.77 9.07
CA THR A 48 8.90 0.66 9.21
C THR A 48 10.19 0.99 9.96
N ARG A 49 10.74 2.17 9.69
CA ARG A 49 11.79 2.78 10.52
C ARG A 49 11.59 4.28 10.60
N GLU A 50 11.92 4.85 11.75
CA GLU A 50 11.88 6.29 11.95
C GLU A 50 13.18 6.93 11.45
N GLU A 51 13.06 8.03 10.71
CA GLU A 51 14.18 8.88 10.31
C GLU A 51 13.84 10.35 10.54
N SER A 52 14.86 11.17 10.79
CA SER A 52 14.71 12.61 11.01
C SER A 52 15.56 13.36 9.98
N TRP A 53 14.91 14.03 9.03
CA TRP A 53 15.58 14.67 7.89
C TRP A 53 15.63 16.17 8.04
N GLN A 54 16.82 16.77 7.84
CA GLN A 54 16.95 18.22 7.82
C GLN A 54 16.28 18.80 6.56
N PRO A 55 15.31 19.72 6.66
CA PRO A 55 14.67 20.30 5.49
C PRO A 55 15.67 20.93 4.52
N SER A 56 16.68 21.64 5.03
CA SER A 56 17.73 22.28 4.19
C SER A 56 18.57 21.30 3.37
N GLU A 57 18.56 20.02 3.73
CA GLU A 57 19.30 18.93 3.05
C GLU A 57 18.35 17.99 2.28
N THR A 58 17.08 18.40 2.13
CA THR A 58 16.00 17.62 1.53
C THR A 58 15.42 18.34 0.31
N ALA A 59 15.19 17.60 -0.77
CA ALA A 59 14.46 18.08 -1.93
C ALA A 59 13.18 17.28 -2.18
N ILE A 60 12.14 17.95 -2.68
CA ILE A 60 10.98 17.31 -3.28
C ILE A 60 11.09 17.49 -4.80
N ILE A 61 11.12 16.39 -5.54
CA ILE A 61 11.09 16.40 -7.01
C ILE A 61 9.68 16.03 -7.46
N VAL A 62 9.04 16.95 -8.17
CA VAL A 62 7.69 16.80 -8.72
C VAL A 62 7.80 16.29 -10.15
N CYS A 63 7.55 15.00 -10.33
CA CYS A 63 7.67 14.33 -11.63
C CYS A 63 6.40 14.50 -12.45
N ASP A 64 6.52 15.12 -13.63
CA ASP A 64 5.58 14.94 -14.74
C ASP A 64 4.08 15.26 -14.42
N MET A 65 3.82 16.15 -13.45
CA MET A 65 2.46 16.65 -13.13
C MET A 65 1.95 17.59 -14.24
N TRP A 66 1.60 17.04 -15.41
CA TRP A 66 1.28 17.80 -16.61
C TRP A 66 -0.13 18.42 -16.61
N ASN A 67 -0.27 19.54 -17.31
CA ASN A 67 -1.57 20.21 -17.44
C ASN A 67 -2.62 19.43 -18.25
N LEU A 68 -2.20 18.45 -19.06
CA LEU A 68 -3.06 17.61 -19.91
C LEU A 68 -2.35 16.28 -20.17
N HIS A 69 -3.11 15.21 -20.37
CA HIS A 69 -2.61 13.89 -20.74
C HIS A 69 -3.50 13.24 -21.81
N HIS A 70 -3.00 12.22 -22.52
CA HIS A 70 -3.78 11.52 -23.55
C HIS A 70 -4.89 10.65 -22.94
N CYS A 71 -4.64 10.11 -21.74
CA CYS A 71 -5.62 9.44 -20.89
C CYS A 71 -6.38 10.47 -20.06
N LEU A 72 -7.71 10.55 -20.21
CA LEU A 72 -8.58 11.44 -19.45
C LEU A 72 -8.62 11.07 -17.97
N ASN A 73 -8.65 9.78 -17.65
CA ASN A 73 -8.63 9.29 -16.28
C ASN A 73 -7.32 9.63 -15.55
N ALA A 74 -6.17 9.61 -16.23
CA ALA A 74 -4.91 10.13 -15.69
C ALA A 74 -5.02 11.63 -15.35
N VAL A 75 -5.63 12.45 -16.23
CA VAL A 75 -5.88 13.88 -15.94
C VAL A 75 -6.78 14.05 -14.72
N ARG A 76 -7.84 13.23 -14.60
CA ARG A 76 -8.77 13.27 -13.46
C ARG A 76 -8.06 12.96 -12.15
N ARG A 77 -7.29 11.86 -12.10
CA ARG A 77 -6.54 11.45 -10.89
C ARG A 77 -5.46 12.46 -10.53
N GLU A 78 -4.66 12.90 -11.50
CA GLU A 78 -3.66 13.94 -11.28
C GLU A 78 -4.27 15.21 -10.66
N SER A 79 -5.37 15.68 -11.26
CA SER A 79 -6.07 16.89 -10.80
C SER A 79 -6.64 16.73 -9.38
N GLU A 80 -6.98 15.52 -8.97
CA GLU A 80 -7.60 15.23 -7.68
C GLU A 80 -6.61 15.38 -6.52
N PHE A 81 -5.39 14.86 -6.67
CA PHE A 81 -4.38 14.96 -5.61
C PHE A 81 -3.51 16.22 -5.70
N ALA A 82 -3.51 16.92 -6.85
CA ALA A 82 -2.70 18.14 -7.05
C ALA A 82 -2.90 19.23 -5.98
N PRO A 83 -4.11 19.53 -5.47
CA PRO A 83 -4.29 20.52 -4.40
C PRO A 83 -3.53 20.14 -3.13
N ARG A 84 -3.59 18.87 -2.73
CA ARG A 84 -2.88 18.37 -1.56
C ARG A 84 -1.37 18.33 -1.77
N LEU A 85 -0.93 17.98 -2.99
CA LEU A 85 0.48 18.11 -3.34
C LEU A 85 0.95 19.56 -3.24
N ASN A 86 0.15 20.53 -3.68
CA ASN A 86 0.51 21.95 -3.53
C ASN A 86 0.66 22.37 -2.05
N GLU A 87 -0.17 21.84 -1.14
CA GLU A 87 -0.03 22.05 0.32
C GLU A 87 1.30 21.47 0.83
N VAL A 88 1.64 20.24 0.44
CA VAL A 88 2.94 19.60 0.76
C VAL A 88 4.10 20.47 0.28
N LEU A 89 4.07 20.93 -0.96
CA LEU A 89 5.13 21.76 -1.53
C LEU A 89 5.24 23.10 -0.80
N SER A 90 4.11 23.72 -0.43
CA SER A 90 4.11 24.95 0.36
C SER A 90 4.76 24.76 1.72
N GLN A 91 4.34 23.73 2.47
CA GLN A 91 4.86 23.44 3.80
C GLN A 91 6.35 23.08 3.76
N ALA A 92 6.75 22.20 2.85
CA ALA A 92 8.15 21.79 2.68
C ALA A 92 9.03 23.00 2.32
N ARG A 93 8.54 23.87 1.43
CA ARG A 93 9.21 25.11 1.07
C ARG A 93 9.33 26.03 2.30
N GLU A 94 8.29 26.23 3.09
CA GLU A 94 8.35 27.04 4.32
C GLU A 94 9.36 26.51 5.35
N GLN A 95 9.49 25.19 5.44
CA GLN A 95 10.49 24.53 6.29
C GLN A 95 11.92 24.58 5.70
N GLY A 96 12.09 24.99 4.46
CA GLY A 96 13.41 25.18 3.84
C GLY A 96 13.87 24.06 2.92
N ALA A 97 13.00 23.10 2.58
CA ALA A 97 13.27 22.11 1.54
C ALA A 97 13.37 22.76 0.15
N THR A 98 14.15 22.12 -0.72
CA THR A 98 14.29 22.53 -2.13
C THR A 98 13.19 21.88 -2.96
N ILE A 99 12.45 22.67 -3.74
CA ILE A 99 11.43 22.14 -4.65
C ILE A 99 11.96 22.18 -6.09
N ILE A 100 11.91 21.02 -6.75
CA ILE A 100 12.33 20.86 -8.15
C ILE A 100 11.12 20.38 -8.95
N HIS A 101 10.64 21.22 -9.85
CA HIS A 101 9.58 20.87 -10.78
C HIS A 101 10.17 20.25 -12.05
N SER A 102 9.78 19.02 -12.35
CA SER A 102 10.30 18.26 -13.49
C SER A 102 9.19 17.84 -14.45
N PRO A 103 8.48 18.80 -15.11
CA PRO A 103 7.49 18.49 -16.13
C PRO A 103 8.18 18.15 -17.45
N SER A 104 8.41 16.87 -17.70
CA SER A 104 9.19 16.43 -18.85
C SER A 104 8.56 16.83 -20.18
N SER A 105 9.41 17.11 -21.17
CA SER A 105 8.98 17.53 -22.52
C SER A 105 8.18 18.84 -22.54
N CYS A 106 8.33 19.68 -21.51
CA CYS A 106 7.64 20.96 -21.39
C CYS A 106 8.59 22.17 -21.25
N MET A 107 9.91 21.97 -21.41
CA MET A 107 10.90 23.02 -21.08
C MET A 107 10.73 24.30 -21.89
N ASP A 108 10.27 24.23 -23.14
CA ASP A 108 10.00 25.40 -24.00
C ASP A 108 9.03 26.40 -23.35
N PHE A 109 8.05 25.92 -22.58
CA PHE A 109 7.10 26.80 -21.88
C PHE A 109 7.75 27.61 -20.76
N TYR A 110 8.86 27.13 -20.22
CA TYR A 110 9.56 27.72 -19.08
C TYR A 110 10.81 28.51 -19.49
N GLU A 111 11.03 28.75 -20.79
CA GLU A 111 12.10 29.64 -21.24
C GLU A 111 11.96 31.04 -20.63
N GLY A 112 13.05 31.55 -20.05
CA GLY A 112 13.06 32.83 -19.35
C GLY A 112 12.38 32.83 -17.98
N HIS A 113 11.78 31.72 -17.54
CA HIS A 113 11.26 31.61 -16.18
C HIS A 113 12.43 31.56 -15.18
N ALA A 114 12.35 32.36 -14.11
CA ALA A 114 13.46 32.49 -13.15
C ALA A 114 13.89 31.15 -12.52
N ALA A 115 12.95 30.25 -12.21
CA ALA A 115 13.26 28.92 -11.70
C ALA A 115 13.95 27.99 -12.73
N ARG A 116 13.67 28.16 -14.03
CA ARG A 116 14.36 27.42 -15.10
C ARG A 116 15.78 27.94 -15.29
N GLU A 117 15.95 29.26 -15.33
CA GLU A 117 17.27 29.88 -15.43
C GLU A 117 18.14 29.60 -14.20
N ARG A 118 17.54 29.51 -13.01
CA ARG A 118 18.21 29.06 -11.78
C ARG A 118 18.74 27.64 -11.88
N ALA A 119 17.96 26.72 -12.48
CA ALA A 119 18.40 25.34 -12.71
C ALA A 119 19.58 25.27 -13.69
N LYS A 120 19.52 26.00 -14.81
CA LYS A 120 20.63 26.08 -15.77
C LYS A 120 21.91 26.69 -15.19
N ALA A 121 21.75 27.62 -14.25
CA ALA A 121 22.86 28.30 -13.59
C ALA A 121 23.48 27.50 -12.45
N ALA A 122 22.89 26.36 -12.05
CA ALA A 122 23.47 25.49 -11.02
C ALA A 122 24.87 25.01 -11.46
N PRO A 123 25.90 25.13 -10.61
CA PRO A 123 27.24 24.66 -10.94
C PRO A 123 27.25 23.18 -11.27
N VAL A 124 28.03 22.80 -12.29
CA VAL A 124 28.21 21.39 -12.63
C VAL A 124 28.86 20.66 -11.45
N ALA A 125 28.20 19.60 -10.99
CA ALA A 125 28.67 18.77 -9.89
C ALA A 125 29.97 18.06 -10.26
N SER A 126 30.94 18.05 -9.33
CA SER A 126 32.21 17.34 -9.52
C SER A 126 32.08 15.81 -9.49
N ASN A 127 30.96 15.31 -8.96
CA ASN A 127 30.61 13.90 -8.78
C ASN A 127 29.39 13.50 -9.64
N LEU A 128 29.21 14.10 -10.82
CA LEU A 128 28.12 13.77 -11.72
C LEU A 128 28.12 12.26 -12.05
N PRO A 129 27.05 11.50 -11.75
CA PRO A 129 27.03 10.08 -12.02
C PRO A 129 27.01 9.78 -13.52
N ASN A 130 27.63 8.65 -13.90
CA ASN A 130 27.53 8.14 -15.25
C ASN A 130 26.04 7.88 -15.59
N GLU A 131 25.65 8.20 -16.83
CA GLU A 131 24.29 7.97 -17.35
C GLU A 131 23.19 8.70 -16.54
N ILE A 132 23.50 9.71 -15.71
CA ILE A 132 22.48 10.42 -14.94
C ILE A 132 21.43 11.11 -15.83
N GLY A 133 21.82 11.48 -17.05
CA GLY A 133 20.93 12.06 -18.06
C GLY A 133 20.05 11.05 -18.81
N GLU A 134 20.21 9.75 -18.55
CA GLU A 134 19.54 8.68 -19.31
C GLU A 134 18.32 8.12 -18.57
N TRP A 135 17.40 7.53 -19.31
CA TRP A 135 16.29 6.79 -18.73
C TRP A 135 16.79 5.52 -18.05
N CYS A 136 16.47 5.33 -16.77
CA CYS A 136 16.86 4.16 -16.01
C CYS A 136 15.75 3.11 -16.04
N HIS A 137 15.90 2.10 -16.91
CA HIS A 137 14.91 1.06 -17.10
C HIS A 137 14.81 0.09 -15.91
N GLN A 138 15.91 -0.14 -15.20
CA GLN A 138 15.99 -1.09 -14.08
C GLN A 138 17.28 -0.87 -13.28
N ILE A 139 17.27 -1.22 -11.99
CA ILE A 139 18.48 -1.35 -11.16
C ILE A 139 18.69 -2.80 -10.71
N PRO A 140 19.92 -3.23 -10.35
CA PRO A 140 20.21 -4.65 -10.05
C PRO A 140 19.32 -5.28 -8.98
N ALA A 141 18.90 -4.52 -7.98
CA ALA A 141 18.01 -5.01 -6.93
C ALA A 141 16.64 -5.46 -7.47
N GLU A 142 16.15 -4.88 -8.56
CA GLU A 142 14.89 -5.25 -9.21
C GLU A 142 14.97 -6.55 -10.01
N GLU A 143 16.17 -7.04 -10.36
CA GLU A 143 16.35 -8.30 -11.12
C GLU A 143 15.87 -9.53 -10.34
N ARG A 144 15.78 -9.41 -9.01
CA ARG A 144 15.25 -10.43 -8.10
C ARG A 144 13.73 -10.53 -8.13
N GLY A 145 13.05 -9.51 -8.67
CA GLY A 145 11.60 -9.40 -8.69
C GLY A 145 11.01 -9.61 -10.08
N LYS A 146 9.70 -9.91 -10.12
CA LYS A 146 8.91 -9.78 -11.35
C LYS A 146 8.21 -8.43 -11.35
N TYR A 147 8.28 -7.72 -12.47
CA TYR A 147 7.54 -6.47 -12.63
C TYR A 147 6.02 -6.74 -12.50
N PRO A 148 5.28 -5.97 -11.68
CA PRO A 148 4.02 -6.45 -11.13
C PRO A 148 2.77 -6.12 -11.95
N VAL A 149 2.92 -5.37 -13.04
CA VAL A 149 1.84 -5.02 -13.97
C VAL A 149 2.31 -5.14 -15.42
N ASP A 150 1.38 -5.46 -16.31
CA ASP A 150 1.59 -5.30 -17.75
C ASP A 150 1.21 -3.87 -18.15
N GLN A 151 2.15 -3.18 -18.79
CA GLN A 151 2.01 -1.80 -19.27
C GLN A 151 2.34 -1.68 -20.76
N SER A 152 2.35 -2.79 -21.48
CA SER A 152 2.75 -2.85 -22.90
C SER A 152 1.80 -2.09 -23.84
N ASP A 153 0.55 -1.86 -23.42
CA ASP A 153 -0.45 -1.06 -24.13
C ASP A 153 -0.40 0.45 -23.78
N GLY A 154 0.52 0.85 -22.90
CA GLY A 154 0.64 2.23 -22.41
C GLY A 154 -0.20 2.54 -21.17
N GLY A 155 -1.01 1.60 -20.68
CA GLY A 155 -1.75 1.73 -19.42
C GLY A 155 -3.00 2.61 -19.48
N GLU A 156 -3.54 2.86 -20.67
CA GLU A 156 -4.76 3.65 -20.89
C GLU A 156 -5.97 2.95 -20.27
N ASP A 157 -6.66 3.64 -19.35
CA ASP A 157 -7.81 3.11 -18.61
C ASP A 157 -9.11 3.90 -18.83
N ASP A 158 -9.14 4.80 -19.82
CA ASP A 158 -10.37 5.46 -20.27
C ASP A 158 -11.42 4.47 -20.78
N ASP A 159 -12.70 4.84 -20.62
CA ASP A 159 -13.75 4.24 -21.43
C ASP A 159 -13.49 4.58 -22.92
N PRO A 160 -13.63 3.62 -23.86
CA PRO A 160 -13.31 3.87 -25.28
C PRO A 160 -14.06 5.06 -25.90
N ASP A 161 -15.33 5.29 -25.53
CA ASP A 161 -16.11 6.40 -26.07
C ASP A 161 -15.66 7.74 -25.44
N GLU A 162 -15.34 7.74 -24.15
CA GLU A 162 -14.73 8.90 -23.48
C GLU A 162 -13.37 9.24 -24.08
N HIS A 163 -12.54 8.24 -24.38
CA HIS A 163 -11.22 8.42 -24.97
C HIS A 163 -11.29 9.09 -26.35
N VAL A 164 -12.20 8.63 -27.21
CA VAL A 164 -12.43 9.24 -28.54
C VAL A 164 -12.90 10.69 -28.41
N ALA A 165 -13.85 10.96 -27.50
CA ALA A 165 -14.35 12.31 -27.25
C ALA A 165 -13.24 13.23 -26.68
N TRP A 166 -12.40 12.70 -25.79
CA TRP A 166 -11.27 13.42 -25.23
C TRP A 166 -10.21 13.75 -26.28
N ALA A 167 -9.84 12.80 -27.13
CA ALA A 167 -8.91 13.02 -28.23
C ALA A 167 -9.41 14.13 -29.17
N ALA A 168 -10.68 14.10 -29.58
CA ALA A 168 -11.27 15.16 -30.41
C ALA A 168 -11.25 16.54 -29.71
N LYS A 169 -11.48 16.57 -28.40
CA LYS A 169 -11.39 17.80 -27.59
C LYS A 169 -9.95 18.34 -27.55
N LEU A 170 -8.94 17.47 -27.45
CA LEU A 170 -7.53 17.85 -27.50
C LEU A 170 -7.16 18.45 -28.87
N GLU A 171 -7.59 17.83 -29.97
CA GLU A 171 -7.37 18.36 -31.33
C GLU A 171 -8.01 19.74 -31.50
N ALA A 172 -9.24 19.92 -31.02
CA ALA A 172 -9.94 21.21 -31.05
C ALA A 172 -9.21 22.30 -30.25
N MET A 173 -8.43 21.94 -29.23
CA MET A 173 -7.53 22.85 -28.50
C MET A 173 -6.18 23.10 -29.20
N GLY A 174 -5.96 22.53 -30.39
CA GLY A 174 -4.68 22.59 -31.08
C GLY A 174 -3.58 21.78 -30.39
N ARG A 175 -3.95 20.72 -29.67
CA ARG A 175 -3.02 19.80 -29.00
C ARG A 175 -2.85 18.51 -29.81
N ASN A 176 -1.68 17.89 -29.70
CA ASN A 176 -1.46 16.53 -30.19
C ASN A 176 -2.14 15.55 -29.22
N PRO A 177 -3.15 14.77 -29.63
CA PRO A 177 -3.86 13.86 -28.73
C PRO A 177 -2.98 12.82 -28.06
N ARG A 178 -1.83 12.45 -28.65
CA ARG A 178 -0.89 11.48 -28.08
C ARG A 178 0.07 12.08 -27.05
N ALA A 179 0.27 13.39 -27.09
CA ALA A 179 1.17 14.13 -26.20
C ALA A 179 0.68 15.58 -26.04
N PRO A 180 -0.45 15.80 -25.33
CA PRO A 180 -1.11 17.12 -25.30
C PRO A 180 -0.48 18.11 -24.31
N TRP A 181 0.33 17.63 -23.36
CA TRP A 181 1.01 18.44 -22.36
C TRP A 181 1.95 19.47 -22.98
N LYS A 182 2.01 20.65 -22.35
CA LYS A 182 3.04 21.67 -22.67
C LYS A 182 3.65 22.31 -21.43
N ARG A 183 3.11 22.02 -20.24
CA ARG A 183 3.54 22.59 -18.95
C ARG A 183 3.01 21.72 -17.81
N GLN A 184 3.47 22.00 -16.60
CA GLN A 184 2.90 21.49 -15.36
C GLN A 184 1.45 21.99 -15.18
N ILE A 185 0.61 21.24 -14.48
CA ILE A 185 -0.70 21.68 -14.00
C ILE A 185 -0.56 22.98 -13.19
N ASP A 186 -1.48 23.92 -13.38
CA ASP A 186 -1.43 25.26 -12.80
C ASP A 186 -1.81 25.32 -11.32
N VAL A 187 -2.38 24.23 -10.78
CA VAL A 187 -2.64 24.04 -9.35
C VAL A 187 -1.35 24.06 -8.53
N LEU A 188 -0.26 23.53 -9.09
CA LEU A 188 1.04 23.47 -8.42
C LEU A 188 1.78 24.79 -8.61
N THR A 189 1.92 25.54 -7.50
CA THR A 189 2.60 26.82 -7.49
C THR A 189 4.11 26.63 -7.62
N ILE A 190 4.70 27.28 -8.63
CA ILE A 190 6.16 27.38 -8.81
C ILE A 190 6.62 28.75 -8.31
N ASP A 191 7.37 28.79 -7.21
CA ASP A 191 7.95 30.02 -6.67
C ASP A 191 9.19 30.43 -7.48
N ALA A 192 9.04 31.48 -8.29
CA ALA A 192 10.09 32.02 -9.14
C ALA A 192 11.39 32.39 -8.39
N ASN A 193 11.31 32.71 -7.10
CA ASN A 193 12.45 33.12 -6.29
C ASN A 193 13.18 31.96 -5.61
N ARG A 194 12.53 30.80 -5.46
CA ARG A 194 13.00 29.73 -4.57
C ARG A 194 13.12 28.36 -5.25
N ASP A 195 12.24 28.09 -6.21
CA ASP A 195 12.13 26.76 -6.82
C ASP A 195 13.05 26.63 -8.05
N TYR A 196 13.14 25.41 -8.54
CA TYR A 196 13.87 25.02 -9.73
C TYR A 196 12.94 24.34 -10.73
N ILE A 197 13.24 24.49 -12.03
CA ILE A 197 12.55 23.76 -13.10
C ILE A 197 13.61 23.07 -13.96
N SER A 198 13.54 21.74 -14.06
CA SER A 198 14.32 20.96 -15.03
C SER A 198 13.76 19.54 -15.15
N ASP A 199 13.75 19.01 -16.36
CA ASP A 199 13.51 17.59 -16.66
C ASP A 199 14.80 16.84 -17.07
N GLN A 200 15.97 17.48 -16.98
CA GLN A 200 17.26 16.88 -17.32
C GLN A 200 17.96 16.37 -16.06
N GLY A 201 18.40 15.11 -16.07
CA GLY A 201 18.94 14.44 -14.89
C GLY A 201 20.25 15.06 -14.38
N ASP A 202 21.10 15.54 -15.28
CA ASP A 202 22.35 16.22 -14.95
C ASP A 202 22.11 17.59 -14.28
N GLU A 203 21.20 18.41 -14.81
CA GLU A 203 20.81 19.67 -14.17
C GLU A 203 20.15 19.44 -12.81
N VAL A 204 19.26 18.46 -12.69
CA VAL A 204 18.67 18.09 -11.39
C VAL A 204 19.76 17.68 -10.42
N TRP A 205 20.70 16.82 -10.83
CA TRP A 205 21.82 16.41 -9.98
C TRP A 205 22.69 17.58 -9.54
N ASN A 206 23.01 18.50 -10.45
CA ASN A 206 23.76 19.73 -10.15
C ASN A 206 23.07 20.56 -9.05
N ILE A 207 21.74 20.70 -9.12
CA ILE A 207 20.96 21.38 -8.08
C ILE A 207 21.10 20.65 -6.73
N LEU A 208 20.97 19.32 -6.73
CA LEU A 208 21.08 18.53 -5.51
C LEU A 208 22.45 18.71 -4.85
N GLU A 209 23.53 18.69 -5.63
CA GLU A 209 24.89 18.85 -5.10
C GLU A 209 25.20 20.28 -4.65
N ASP A 210 24.82 21.30 -5.45
CA ASP A 210 25.02 22.72 -5.11
C ASP A 210 24.32 23.09 -3.79
N ARG A 211 23.15 22.49 -3.55
CA ARG A 211 22.32 22.75 -2.37
C ARG A 211 22.64 21.83 -1.20
N GLY A 212 23.60 20.90 -1.35
CA GLY A 212 23.97 19.95 -0.30
C GLY A 212 22.86 18.94 0.04
N ILE A 213 21.98 18.64 -0.92
CA ILE A 213 20.84 17.74 -0.75
C ILE A 213 21.31 16.30 -0.68
N ARG A 214 20.94 15.62 0.41
CA ARG A 214 21.18 14.18 0.61
C ARG A 214 19.90 13.38 0.50
N ASN A 215 18.77 14.00 0.83
CA ASN A 215 17.48 13.33 0.89
C ASN A 215 16.56 13.81 -0.22
N VAL A 216 15.87 12.88 -0.88
CA VAL A 216 14.98 13.15 -2.01
C VAL A 216 13.63 12.50 -1.76
N ILE A 217 12.58 13.30 -1.79
CA ILE A 217 11.20 12.83 -1.84
C ILE A 217 10.73 12.95 -3.29
N LEU A 218 10.41 11.82 -3.92
CA LEU A 218 9.83 11.82 -5.26
C LEU A 218 8.31 11.67 -5.17
N THR A 219 7.59 12.41 -6.02
CA THR A 219 6.12 12.40 -6.13
C THR A 219 5.74 12.71 -7.58
N GLY A 220 4.47 12.53 -7.96
CA GLY A 220 3.98 12.78 -9.31
C GLY A 220 3.40 11.55 -9.97
N VAL A 221 3.17 11.62 -11.28
CA VAL A 221 2.38 10.63 -12.02
C VAL A 221 3.20 9.68 -12.87
N HIS A 222 2.55 8.59 -13.27
CA HIS A 222 3.09 7.44 -13.97
C HIS A 222 4.18 6.75 -13.13
N THR A 223 3.81 6.32 -11.92
CA THR A 223 4.70 5.70 -10.93
C THR A 223 5.55 4.58 -11.54
N ASN A 224 4.94 3.75 -12.37
CA ASN A 224 5.54 2.63 -13.10
C ASN A 224 6.50 3.01 -14.23
N MET A 225 6.47 4.26 -14.69
CA MET A 225 7.26 4.72 -15.82
C MET A 225 8.12 5.91 -15.40
N CYS A 226 7.52 7.10 -15.33
CA CYS A 226 8.24 8.37 -15.21
C CYS A 226 8.92 8.53 -13.85
N VAL A 227 8.15 8.38 -12.77
CA VAL A 227 8.64 8.45 -11.39
C VAL A 227 9.78 7.45 -11.15
N LEU A 228 9.66 6.22 -11.67
CA LEU A 228 10.72 5.22 -11.57
C LEU A 228 11.94 5.52 -12.44
N GLY A 229 11.71 5.83 -13.72
CA GLY A 229 12.69 5.67 -14.78
C GLY A 229 13.22 6.95 -15.43
N ARG A 230 12.63 8.12 -15.18
CA ARG A 230 13.20 9.38 -15.69
C ARG A 230 14.66 9.56 -15.22
N PRO A 231 15.46 10.37 -15.93
CA PRO A 231 16.82 10.73 -15.52
C PRO A 231 16.94 11.25 -14.06
N PHE A 232 15.88 11.87 -13.55
CA PHE A 232 15.76 12.34 -12.17
C PHE A 232 14.90 11.44 -11.27
N GLY A 233 14.48 10.27 -11.76
CA GLY A 233 13.55 9.36 -11.11
C GLY A 233 14.17 8.51 -10.00
N LEU A 234 13.33 7.72 -9.33
CA LEU A 234 13.69 6.93 -8.14
C LEU A 234 14.90 6.04 -8.36
N ARG A 235 14.96 5.36 -9.51
CA ARG A 235 16.08 4.44 -9.81
C ARG A 235 17.41 5.16 -9.92
N GLN A 236 17.42 6.32 -10.57
CA GLN A 236 18.63 7.15 -10.68
C GLN A 236 19.06 7.69 -9.32
N MET A 237 18.11 8.15 -8.50
CA MET A 237 18.43 8.65 -7.16
C MET A 237 18.95 7.53 -6.24
N ALA A 238 18.30 6.38 -6.24
CA ALA A 238 18.68 5.23 -5.42
C ALA A 238 20.05 4.66 -5.84
N ARG A 239 20.26 4.38 -7.14
CA ARG A 239 21.51 3.76 -7.62
C ARG A 239 22.74 4.65 -7.43
N ASN A 240 22.54 5.97 -7.38
CA ASN A 240 23.61 6.95 -7.21
C ASN A 240 23.75 7.45 -5.76
N GLY A 241 23.10 6.79 -4.79
CA GLY A 241 23.40 6.97 -3.36
C GLY A 241 22.68 8.13 -2.66
N LYS A 242 21.58 8.66 -3.22
CA LYS A 242 20.69 9.56 -2.47
C LYS A 242 19.80 8.77 -1.51
N ASN A 243 19.47 9.35 -0.36
CA ASN A 243 18.42 8.83 0.51
C ASN A 243 17.08 9.19 -0.13
N VAL A 244 16.53 8.28 -0.93
CA VAL A 244 15.30 8.54 -1.69
C VAL A 244 14.10 7.84 -1.08
N VAL A 245 12.95 8.50 -1.11
CA VAL A 245 11.63 7.92 -0.79
C VAL A 245 10.60 8.31 -1.84
N LEU A 246 9.62 7.45 -2.08
CA LEU A 246 8.40 7.81 -2.80
C LEU A 246 7.34 8.33 -1.81
N MET A 247 6.68 9.44 -2.13
CA MET A 247 5.44 9.85 -1.46
C MET A 247 4.26 9.05 -2.03
N ARG A 248 3.97 7.91 -1.42
CA ARG A 248 3.12 6.84 -2.01
C ARG A 248 1.64 7.19 -2.14
N ASP A 249 1.15 8.20 -1.42
CA ASP A 249 -0.25 8.64 -1.47
C ASP A 249 -0.49 9.82 -2.42
N LEU A 250 0.59 10.43 -2.95
CA LEU A 250 0.52 11.47 -3.98
C LEU A 250 1.24 10.99 -5.25
N THR A 251 0.78 9.86 -5.78
CA THR A 251 1.27 9.29 -7.03
C THR A 251 0.17 8.51 -7.73
N ASP A 252 0.36 8.25 -9.02
CA ASP A 252 -0.58 7.52 -9.86
C ASP A 252 0.16 6.69 -10.91
N THR A 253 -0.33 5.50 -11.26
CA THR A 253 0.30 4.60 -12.23
C THR A 253 -0.42 4.67 -13.58
N MET A 254 0.27 4.51 -14.71
CA MET A 254 -0.41 4.19 -15.97
C MET A 254 -0.66 2.70 -16.05
N TYR A 255 -1.89 2.28 -15.75
CA TYR A 255 -2.28 0.86 -15.74
C TYR A 255 -3.72 0.68 -16.21
N ASN A 256 -3.89 -0.19 -17.21
CA ASN A 256 -5.17 -0.64 -17.74
C ASN A 256 -5.69 -1.85 -16.93
N PRO A 257 -6.82 -1.75 -16.22
CA PRO A 257 -7.41 -2.88 -15.48
C PRO A 257 -7.77 -4.10 -16.34
N LYS A 258 -7.83 -3.97 -17.67
CA LYS A 258 -8.04 -5.09 -18.62
C LYS A 258 -6.74 -5.80 -18.98
N ALA A 259 -5.58 -5.29 -18.58
CA ALA A 259 -4.28 -5.93 -18.73
C ALA A 259 -3.89 -6.70 -17.44
N TRP A 260 -2.99 -7.67 -17.56
CA TRP A 260 -2.49 -8.44 -16.42
C TRP A 260 -1.96 -7.49 -15.32
N PRO A 261 -2.29 -7.70 -14.02
CA PRO A 261 -2.92 -8.88 -13.43
C PRO A 261 -4.46 -8.86 -13.31
N TYR A 262 -5.16 -8.04 -14.10
CA TYR A 262 -6.64 -7.94 -14.13
C TYR A 262 -7.24 -7.46 -12.80
N VAL A 263 -6.57 -6.49 -12.18
CA VAL A 263 -6.97 -5.89 -10.90
C VAL A 263 -7.49 -4.47 -11.13
N SER A 264 -8.06 -3.85 -10.09
CA SER A 264 -8.46 -2.45 -10.18
C SER A 264 -7.26 -1.55 -10.43
N HIS A 265 -7.50 -0.36 -10.99
CA HIS A 265 -6.45 0.63 -11.21
C HIS A 265 -5.65 0.90 -9.92
N PHE A 266 -6.34 1.13 -8.81
CA PHE A 266 -5.72 1.41 -7.51
C PHE A 266 -4.91 0.23 -6.97
N THR A 267 -5.35 -1.01 -7.22
CA THR A 267 -4.54 -2.20 -6.88
C THR A 267 -3.29 -2.28 -7.75
N GLY A 268 -3.36 -1.88 -9.04
CA GLY A 268 -2.17 -1.75 -9.89
C GLY A 268 -1.16 -0.75 -9.33
N THR A 269 -1.64 0.40 -8.84
CA THR A 269 -0.78 1.39 -8.15
C THR A 269 -0.19 0.83 -6.86
N ASP A 270 -0.98 0.14 -6.03
CA ASP A 270 -0.49 -0.52 -4.81
C ASP A 270 0.66 -1.49 -5.14
N LEU A 271 0.49 -2.32 -6.17
CA LEU A 271 1.48 -3.31 -6.61
C LEU A 271 2.81 -2.68 -7.05
N ILE A 272 2.76 -1.53 -7.74
CA ILE A 272 3.95 -0.76 -8.11
C ILE A 272 4.64 -0.16 -6.88
N VAL A 273 3.86 0.39 -5.93
CA VAL A 273 4.39 0.85 -4.65
C VAL A 273 5.05 -0.30 -3.89
N GLU A 274 4.47 -1.49 -3.88
CA GLU A 274 5.10 -2.65 -3.24
C GLU A 274 6.43 -3.03 -3.92
N HIS A 275 6.49 -2.98 -5.25
CA HIS A 275 7.72 -3.27 -6.01
C HIS A 275 8.82 -2.27 -5.65
N ILE A 276 8.48 -0.98 -5.55
CA ILE A 276 9.39 0.08 -5.11
C ILE A 276 9.90 -0.19 -3.70
N GLU A 277 9.01 -0.54 -2.76
CA GLU A 277 9.36 -0.85 -1.37
C GLU A 277 10.27 -2.07 -1.21
N LYS A 278 10.19 -3.03 -2.12
CA LYS A 278 11.00 -4.26 -2.11
C LYS A 278 12.40 -4.03 -2.68
N PHE A 279 12.50 -3.23 -3.75
CA PHE A 279 13.69 -3.27 -4.62
C PHE A 279 14.34 -1.91 -4.90
N VAL A 280 13.65 -0.80 -4.67
CA VAL A 280 14.14 0.53 -5.07
C VAL A 280 14.39 1.39 -3.84
N CYS A 281 13.36 1.70 -3.07
CA CYS A 281 13.48 2.58 -1.91
C CYS A 281 12.27 2.48 -0.95
N PRO A 282 12.40 2.98 0.29
CA PRO A 282 11.27 3.14 1.19
C PRO A 282 10.25 4.18 0.68
N THR A 283 9.11 4.26 1.35
CA THR A 283 8.03 5.20 1.04
C THR A 283 7.52 5.94 2.27
N ILE A 284 6.99 7.15 2.07
CA ILE A 284 6.33 7.97 3.08
C ILE A 284 4.94 8.40 2.58
N THR A 285 4.12 8.97 3.46
CA THR A 285 2.83 9.58 3.10
C THR A 285 2.84 11.07 3.38
N SER A 286 2.03 11.81 2.62
CA SER A 286 1.95 13.27 2.68
C SER A 286 1.55 13.81 4.06
N ASP A 287 0.74 13.07 4.83
CA ASP A 287 0.33 13.46 6.18
C ASP A 287 1.49 13.54 7.18
N GLN A 288 2.64 12.90 6.89
CA GLN A 288 3.84 13.06 7.71
C GLN A 288 4.44 14.48 7.58
N LEU A 289 4.14 15.22 6.49
CA LEU A 289 4.61 16.59 6.28
C LEU A 289 3.56 17.64 6.64
N ILE A 290 2.27 17.37 6.36
CA ILE A 290 1.19 18.36 6.52
C ILE A 290 0.13 17.98 7.57
N GLY A 291 0.26 16.83 8.23
CA GLY A 291 -0.70 16.31 9.20
C GLY A 291 -1.97 15.74 8.55
N GLY A 292 -2.95 15.41 9.41
CA GLY A 292 -4.22 14.80 9.00
C GLY A 292 -4.08 13.29 8.76
N GLY A 293 -4.68 12.78 7.68
CA GLY A 293 -4.53 11.40 7.23
C GLY A 293 -3.97 11.35 5.81
N SER A 294 -3.46 10.19 5.40
CA SER A 294 -2.97 9.97 4.04
C SER A 294 -4.05 10.23 2.98
N PHE A 295 -3.64 10.66 1.80
CA PHE A 295 -4.56 10.90 0.68
C PHE A 295 -5.16 9.59 0.18
N VAL A 296 -6.45 9.63 -0.15
CA VAL A 296 -7.18 8.52 -0.80
C VAL A 296 -8.04 9.13 -1.90
N PHE A 297 -7.94 8.58 -3.11
CA PHE A 297 -8.80 8.98 -4.22
C PHE A 297 -10.26 8.72 -3.88
N SER A 298 -11.14 9.67 -4.23
CA SER A 298 -12.58 9.58 -4.03
C SER A 298 -13.21 8.37 -4.73
N GLN A 299 -12.60 7.92 -5.83
CA GLN A 299 -13.03 6.71 -6.54
C GLN A 299 -12.46 5.41 -5.94
N ASP A 300 -11.44 5.48 -5.07
CA ASP A 300 -10.95 4.31 -4.35
C ASP A 300 -11.88 4.00 -3.17
N THR A 301 -12.93 3.23 -3.48
CA THR A 301 -13.94 2.79 -2.51
C THR A 301 -13.69 1.36 -2.03
N ARG A 302 -12.50 0.80 -2.30
CA ARG A 302 -12.19 -0.59 -1.99
C ARG A 302 -12.21 -0.83 -0.48
N THR A 303 -12.93 -1.86 -0.07
CA THR A 303 -12.88 -2.36 1.31
C THR A 303 -11.52 -2.98 1.60
N HIS A 304 -10.94 -2.69 2.76
CA HIS A 304 -9.61 -3.14 3.13
C HIS A 304 -9.65 -4.49 3.87
N ILE A 305 -8.98 -5.49 3.30
CA ILE A 305 -8.83 -6.83 3.86
C ILE A 305 -7.39 -6.99 4.33
N VAL A 306 -7.19 -7.40 5.58
CA VAL A 306 -5.88 -7.83 6.08
C VAL A 306 -5.88 -9.35 6.23
N MET A 307 -4.97 -10.02 5.52
CA MET A 307 -4.73 -11.46 5.64
C MET A 307 -3.56 -11.72 6.58
N LEU A 308 -3.83 -12.27 7.76
CA LEU A 308 -2.83 -12.66 8.74
C LEU A 308 -2.47 -14.14 8.53
N ILE A 309 -1.26 -14.40 8.04
CA ILE A 309 -0.80 -15.73 7.63
C ILE A 309 0.38 -16.17 8.49
N GLY A 310 0.19 -17.21 9.29
CA GLY A 310 1.17 -17.71 10.25
C GLY A 310 1.13 -19.22 10.41
N GLU A 311 0.74 -19.95 9.36
CA GLU A 311 0.71 -21.40 9.32
C GLU A 311 1.62 -21.93 8.19
N LYS A 312 2.16 -23.16 8.35
CA LYS A 312 3.09 -23.81 7.41
C LYS A 312 2.59 -25.16 6.89
N GLU A 313 1.46 -25.65 7.41
CA GLU A 313 0.99 -27.01 7.17
C GLU A 313 0.18 -27.10 5.87
N TYR A 314 -0.63 -26.09 5.57
CA TYR A 314 -1.56 -26.08 4.44
C TYR A 314 -1.14 -25.11 3.34
N ARG A 315 0.07 -24.53 3.44
CA ARG A 315 0.68 -23.65 2.44
C ARG A 315 -0.21 -22.46 2.08
N THR A 316 -0.97 -21.95 3.04
CA THR A 316 -1.81 -20.75 2.82
C THR A 316 -0.98 -19.49 2.56
N ASN A 317 0.30 -19.51 2.90
CA ASN A 317 1.29 -18.52 2.48
C ASN A 317 1.54 -18.48 0.96
N GLU A 318 1.06 -19.46 0.21
CA GLU A 318 1.11 -19.49 -1.26
C GLU A 318 -0.29 -19.34 -1.86
N THR A 319 -1.27 -20.07 -1.33
CA THR A 319 -2.63 -20.11 -1.92
C THR A 319 -3.43 -18.85 -1.66
N LEU A 320 -3.35 -18.25 -0.46
CA LEU A 320 -4.12 -17.04 -0.16
C LEU A 320 -3.61 -15.80 -0.91
N PRO A 321 -2.29 -15.53 -1.05
CA PRO A 321 -1.81 -14.45 -1.90
C PRO A 321 -2.27 -14.58 -3.35
N LYS A 322 -2.23 -15.79 -3.91
CA LYS A 322 -2.73 -16.06 -5.27
C LYS A 322 -4.23 -15.81 -5.38
N PHE A 323 -5.02 -16.36 -4.45
CA PHE A 323 -6.47 -16.13 -4.38
C PHE A 323 -6.82 -14.64 -4.26
N ALA A 324 -6.09 -13.89 -3.43
CA ALA A 324 -6.30 -12.46 -3.25
C ALA A 324 -6.09 -11.69 -4.57
N LEU A 325 -4.98 -11.95 -5.26
CA LEU A 325 -4.66 -11.29 -6.52
C LEU A 325 -5.69 -11.63 -7.61
N GLU A 326 -6.00 -12.92 -7.79
CA GLU A 326 -6.84 -13.42 -8.89
C GLU A 326 -8.34 -13.15 -8.69
N HIS A 327 -8.80 -13.00 -7.44
CA HIS A 327 -10.25 -12.95 -7.16
C HIS A 327 -10.71 -11.77 -6.32
N LEU A 328 -9.81 -11.09 -5.61
CA LEU A 328 -10.17 -9.94 -4.75
C LEU A 328 -9.62 -8.61 -5.27
N GLY A 329 -8.47 -8.60 -5.95
CA GLY A 329 -7.75 -7.39 -6.34
C GLY A 329 -8.52 -6.42 -7.26
N SER A 330 -9.60 -6.86 -7.90
CA SER A 330 -10.47 -5.98 -8.70
C SER A 330 -11.48 -5.17 -7.87
N LYS A 331 -11.74 -5.55 -6.61
CA LYS A 331 -12.78 -4.95 -5.76
C LYS A 331 -12.30 -4.55 -4.37
N TYR A 332 -11.25 -5.20 -3.89
CA TYR A 332 -10.75 -5.07 -2.52
C TYR A 332 -9.30 -4.62 -2.52
N ARG A 333 -8.94 -3.84 -1.49
CA ARG A 333 -7.54 -3.59 -1.13
C ARG A 333 -7.13 -4.71 -0.20
N VAL A 334 -6.07 -5.44 -0.51
CA VAL A 334 -5.62 -6.58 0.30
C VAL A 334 -4.20 -6.34 0.79
N THR A 335 -4.02 -6.37 2.11
CA THR A 335 -2.71 -6.36 2.77
C THR A 335 -2.41 -7.76 3.31
N ILE A 336 -1.26 -8.33 2.98
CA ILE A 336 -0.86 -9.67 3.42
C ILE A 336 0.26 -9.55 4.44
N ILE A 337 0.03 -10.10 5.63
CA ILE A 337 0.98 -10.10 6.75
C ILE A 337 1.42 -11.54 7.02
N HIS A 338 2.70 -11.82 6.81
CA HIS A 338 3.31 -13.10 7.15
C HIS A 338 3.94 -13.07 8.55
N ALA A 339 3.80 -14.17 9.29
CA ALA A 339 4.58 -14.41 10.49
C ALA A 339 6.09 -14.40 10.18
N SER A 340 6.91 -13.90 11.10
CA SER A 340 8.37 -13.90 10.97
C SER A 340 8.94 -15.32 10.98
N GLU A 341 9.99 -15.53 10.17
CA GLU A 341 10.76 -16.78 10.17
C GLU A 341 11.76 -16.83 11.33
N GLU A 342 12.18 -15.68 11.88
CA GLU A 342 13.05 -15.59 13.05
C GLU A 342 12.27 -15.83 14.34
N ASP A 343 11.09 -15.25 14.43
CA ASP A 343 10.13 -15.52 15.50
C ASP A 343 8.74 -15.73 14.94
N LYS A 344 8.33 -17.00 14.95
CA LYS A 344 7.04 -17.46 14.43
C LYS A 344 5.83 -16.77 15.07
N ASN A 345 5.98 -16.15 16.25
CA ASN A 345 4.92 -15.44 16.96
C ASN A 345 4.80 -13.96 16.55
N MET A 346 5.83 -13.40 15.91
CA MET A 346 5.83 -12.02 15.45
C MET A 346 5.17 -11.90 14.08
N PHE A 347 4.38 -10.85 13.88
CA PHE A 347 3.75 -10.49 12.62
C PHE A 347 4.15 -9.08 12.20
N PRO A 348 5.30 -8.89 11.54
CA PRO A 348 5.73 -7.56 11.10
C PRO A 348 4.72 -6.92 10.12
N GLY A 349 4.24 -5.72 10.44
CA GLY A 349 3.23 -4.98 9.67
C GLY A 349 1.78 -5.21 10.13
N ILE A 350 1.56 -5.91 11.25
CA ILE A 350 0.21 -6.17 11.80
C ILE A 350 -0.56 -4.89 12.15
N GLU A 351 0.10 -3.74 12.25
CA GLU A 351 -0.52 -2.43 12.47
C GLU A 351 -1.58 -2.11 11.42
N ALA A 352 -1.48 -2.69 10.21
CA ALA A 352 -2.49 -2.61 9.16
C ALA A 352 -3.89 -3.07 9.62
N VAL A 353 -3.99 -3.92 10.65
CA VAL A 353 -5.26 -4.37 11.24
C VAL A 353 -6.10 -3.20 11.78
N LYS A 354 -5.47 -2.10 12.22
CA LYS A 354 -6.19 -0.91 12.71
C LYS A 354 -7.15 -0.34 11.66
N GLU A 355 -6.71 -0.36 10.40
CA GLU A 355 -7.43 0.17 9.23
C GLU A 355 -8.19 -0.92 8.46
N ALA A 356 -8.17 -2.17 8.93
CA ALA A 356 -8.86 -3.26 8.24
C ALA A 356 -10.38 -3.13 8.40
N ASP A 357 -11.11 -3.38 7.32
CA ASP A 357 -12.56 -3.62 7.37
C ASP A 357 -12.86 -5.10 7.61
N LEU A 358 -12.00 -6.00 7.11
CA LEU A 358 -12.09 -7.45 7.31
C LEU A 358 -10.72 -8.00 7.73
N LEU A 359 -10.70 -8.82 8.79
CA LEU A 359 -9.53 -9.61 9.17
C LEU A 359 -9.72 -11.06 8.69
N PHE A 360 -8.79 -11.53 7.87
CA PHE A 360 -8.75 -12.91 7.40
C PHE A 360 -7.60 -13.64 8.10
N VAL A 361 -7.91 -14.67 8.88
CA VAL A 361 -6.96 -15.37 9.76
C VAL A 361 -6.63 -16.75 9.20
N SER A 362 -5.35 -16.98 8.93
CA SER A 362 -4.75 -18.29 8.63
C SER A 362 -3.49 -18.48 9.49
N VAL A 363 -3.70 -18.69 10.79
CA VAL A 363 -2.64 -18.76 11.79
C VAL A 363 -2.75 -20.08 12.53
N ARG A 364 -1.61 -20.71 12.85
CA ARG A 364 -1.57 -21.98 13.57
C ARG A 364 -0.71 -21.90 14.81
N ARG A 365 -1.34 -22.05 15.99
CA ARG A 365 -0.65 -22.27 17.27
C ARG A 365 0.47 -21.24 17.48
N ARG A 366 0.11 -19.96 17.41
CA ARG A 366 0.99 -18.82 17.68
C ARG A 366 0.50 -18.08 18.90
N THR A 367 1.40 -17.39 19.58
CA THR A 367 1.09 -16.53 20.72
C THR A 367 1.79 -15.21 20.45
N PRO A 368 1.17 -14.26 19.74
CA PRO A 368 1.82 -12.99 19.42
C PRO A 368 2.17 -12.20 20.67
N PRO A 369 3.07 -11.21 20.58
CA PRO A 369 3.26 -10.25 21.64
C PRO A 369 1.92 -9.60 22.05
N PRO A 370 1.76 -9.20 23.33
CA PRO A 370 0.53 -8.62 23.83
C PRO A 370 -0.01 -7.47 22.94
N GLU A 371 0.86 -6.57 22.50
CA GLU A 371 0.52 -5.42 21.65
C GLU A 371 0.01 -5.85 20.26
N GLN A 372 0.58 -6.90 19.67
CA GLN A 372 0.14 -7.41 18.37
C GLN A 372 -1.19 -8.17 18.48
N LEU A 373 -1.34 -9.01 19.52
CA LEU A 373 -2.60 -9.70 19.77
C LEU A 373 -3.73 -8.72 20.13
N GLN A 374 -3.40 -7.60 20.79
CA GLN A 374 -4.38 -6.58 21.13
C GLN A 374 -5.01 -5.95 19.88
N LEU A 375 -4.27 -5.76 18.79
CA LEU A 375 -4.83 -5.26 17.53
C LEU A 375 -5.91 -6.19 16.96
N VAL A 376 -5.72 -7.51 17.08
CA VAL A 376 -6.71 -8.51 16.69
C VAL A 376 -7.93 -8.45 17.61
N ARG A 377 -7.71 -8.32 18.92
CA ARG A 377 -8.81 -8.16 19.91
C ARG A 377 -9.63 -6.90 19.64
N ASP A 378 -8.98 -5.78 19.37
CA ASP A 378 -9.63 -4.50 19.08
C ASP A 378 -10.48 -4.57 17.81
N HIS A 379 -9.98 -5.22 16.75
CA HIS A 379 -10.75 -5.48 15.52
C HIS A 379 -12.02 -6.29 15.81
N VAL A 380 -11.89 -7.38 16.56
CA VAL A 380 -13.03 -8.24 16.93
C VAL A 380 -14.03 -7.48 17.81
N ALA A 381 -13.54 -6.75 18.82
CA ALA A 381 -14.33 -5.98 19.78
C ALA A 381 -15.12 -4.86 19.12
N ALA A 382 -14.55 -4.23 18.07
CA ALA A 382 -15.23 -3.23 17.25
C ALA A 382 -16.38 -3.79 16.39
N GLY A 383 -16.67 -5.09 16.47
CA GLY A 383 -17.72 -5.76 15.67
C GLY A 383 -17.34 -5.91 14.20
N LYS A 384 -16.06 -5.74 13.85
CA LYS A 384 -15.61 -5.86 12.46
C LYS A 384 -15.56 -7.32 12.01
N PRO A 385 -15.87 -7.60 10.74
CA PRO A 385 -15.89 -8.98 10.24
C PRO A 385 -14.58 -9.76 10.38
N VAL A 386 -14.69 -11.08 10.55
CA VAL A 386 -13.54 -12.00 10.59
C VAL A 386 -13.80 -13.23 9.73
N ILE A 387 -12.81 -13.63 8.93
CA ILE A 387 -12.82 -14.93 8.24
C ILE A 387 -11.70 -15.80 8.81
N GLY A 388 -12.00 -17.07 9.11
CA GLY A 388 -11.02 -18.06 9.52
C GLY A 388 -10.94 -19.21 8.52
N ILE A 389 -9.72 -19.67 8.24
CA ILE A 389 -9.46 -20.83 7.39
C ILE A 389 -8.59 -21.85 8.13
N ARG A 390 -8.87 -23.15 7.97
CA ARG A 390 -8.12 -24.27 8.57
C ARG A 390 -7.80 -24.03 10.06
N THR A 391 -6.54 -23.74 10.36
CA THR A 391 -5.97 -23.65 11.71
C THR A 391 -6.39 -22.40 12.48
N ALA A 392 -7.15 -21.51 11.86
CA ALA A 392 -7.72 -20.33 12.53
C ALA A 392 -8.51 -20.67 13.81
N SER A 393 -9.14 -21.85 13.87
CA SER A 393 -9.83 -22.37 15.07
C SER A 393 -8.91 -22.64 16.26
N HIS A 394 -7.60 -22.51 16.06
CA HIS A 394 -6.61 -22.60 17.12
C HIS A 394 -5.40 -21.71 16.81
N ALA A 395 -5.69 -20.53 16.28
CA ALA A 395 -4.69 -19.54 15.86
C ALA A 395 -3.81 -19.10 17.02
N PHE A 396 -4.42 -18.57 18.08
CA PHE A 396 -3.73 -17.80 19.11
C PHE A 396 -3.48 -18.58 20.41
N THR A 397 -3.30 -19.90 20.33
CA THR A 397 -3.03 -20.71 21.52
C THR A 397 -2.09 -21.87 21.21
N LEU A 398 -1.21 -22.21 22.13
CA LEU A 398 -0.39 -23.42 22.00
C LEU A 398 -1.19 -24.67 22.41
N ARG A 399 -0.72 -25.84 21.98
CA ARG A 399 -1.33 -27.11 22.38
C ARG A 399 -0.78 -27.51 23.75
N ASN A 400 -1.65 -27.62 24.75
CA ASN A 400 -1.31 -28.06 26.11
C ASN A 400 -0.17 -27.27 26.77
N GLN A 401 0.01 -26.01 26.39
CA GLN A 401 1.09 -25.15 26.88
C GLN A 401 0.56 -23.71 27.03
N PRO A 402 1.01 -22.96 28.05
CA PRO A 402 0.74 -21.53 28.14
C PRO A 402 1.57 -20.75 27.10
N ALA A 403 1.22 -19.47 26.89
CA ALA A 403 2.11 -18.58 26.15
C ALA A 403 3.46 -18.42 26.89
N PRO A 404 4.59 -18.36 26.17
CA PRO A 404 5.88 -18.04 26.77
C PRO A 404 5.90 -16.60 27.34
N GLU A 405 6.86 -16.30 28.21
CA GLU A 405 7.06 -14.94 28.72
C GLU A 405 7.28 -13.94 27.58
N GLY A 406 6.65 -12.77 27.66
CA GLY A 406 6.66 -11.75 26.61
C GLY A 406 5.61 -11.95 25.51
N TYR A 407 4.83 -13.05 25.56
CA TYR A 407 3.78 -13.36 24.57
C TYR A 407 2.42 -13.54 25.24
N ASN A 408 1.36 -13.51 24.44
CA ASN A 408 -0.01 -13.69 24.91
C ASN A 408 -0.78 -14.73 24.07
N ALA A 409 -1.74 -15.39 24.70
CA ALA A 409 -2.63 -16.35 24.07
C ALA A 409 -4.09 -15.87 24.12
N TRP A 410 -4.91 -16.46 23.26
CA TRP A 410 -6.36 -16.35 23.28
C TRP A 410 -6.96 -17.74 23.02
N PRO A 411 -6.97 -18.63 24.04
CA PRO A 411 -7.53 -19.98 23.91
C PRO A 411 -9.00 -19.99 23.48
N GLU A 412 -9.77 -18.99 23.90
CA GLU A 412 -11.21 -18.85 23.63
C GLU A 412 -11.50 -18.26 22.25
N PHE A 413 -10.49 -17.91 21.44
CA PHE A 413 -10.65 -17.26 20.14
C PHE A 413 -11.64 -17.97 19.22
N ASP A 414 -11.58 -19.30 19.13
CA ASP A 414 -12.49 -20.09 18.27
C ASP A 414 -13.96 -19.96 18.70
N ALA A 415 -14.21 -20.13 20.01
CA ALA A 415 -15.54 -20.04 20.58
C ALA A 415 -16.10 -18.62 20.50
N GLU A 416 -15.29 -17.61 20.83
CA GLU A 416 -15.72 -16.20 20.86
C GLU A 416 -15.85 -15.60 19.46
N VAL A 417 -14.98 -15.99 18.52
CA VAL A 417 -14.94 -15.36 17.19
C VAL A 417 -15.68 -16.18 16.14
N PHE A 418 -15.57 -17.50 16.13
CA PHE A 418 -16.21 -18.34 15.13
C PHE A 418 -17.40 -19.12 15.67
N GLY A 419 -17.66 -19.14 16.99
CA GLY A 419 -18.65 -20.05 17.58
C GLY A 419 -18.24 -21.52 17.42
N GLY A 420 -16.95 -21.77 17.21
CA GLY A 420 -16.39 -23.11 17.03
C GLY A 420 -16.08 -23.79 18.36
N ASN A 421 -15.78 -25.09 18.29
CA ASN A 421 -15.36 -25.90 19.42
C ASN A 421 -14.32 -26.95 18.96
N TYR A 422 -13.25 -26.48 18.30
CA TYR A 422 -12.19 -27.37 17.81
C TYR A 422 -11.55 -28.17 18.95
N SER A 423 -11.64 -29.50 18.86
CA SER A 423 -11.02 -30.41 19.83
C SER A 423 -9.87 -31.22 19.25
N ASN A 424 -10.01 -31.73 18.02
CA ASN A 424 -8.97 -32.44 17.28
C ASN A 424 -9.37 -32.64 15.79
N HIS A 425 -8.68 -33.52 15.08
CA HIS A 425 -9.06 -33.97 13.75
C HIS A 425 -8.96 -35.51 13.62
N HIS A 426 -9.68 -36.07 12.65
CA HIS A 426 -9.57 -37.47 12.25
C HIS A 426 -8.27 -37.73 11.44
N GLY A 427 -7.98 -39.00 11.15
CA GLY A 427 -6.78 -39.42 10.42
C GLY A 427 -6.60 -38.70 9.08
N ASN A 428 -5.36 -38.31 8.75
CA ASN A 428 -5.05 -37.57 7.52
C ASN A 428 -5.16 -38.45 6.26
N GLU A 429 -5.22 -39.76 6.42
CA GLU A 429 -5.44 -40.75 5.38
C GLU A 429 -6.91 -40.87 4.94
N LEU A 430 -7.83 -40.30 5.73
CA LEU A 430 -9.26 -40.32 5.43
C LEU A 430 -9.62 -39.15 4.51
N VAL A 431 -10.26 -39.47 3.39
CA VAL A 431 -10.77 -38.46 2.44
C VAL A 431 -12.13 -37.99 2.91
N ALA A 432 -12.26 -36.68 3.15
CA ALA A 432 -13.53 -36.09 3.51
C ALA A 432 -14.40 -35.86 2.28
N THR A 433 -15.64 -36.33 2.33
CA THR A 433 -16.71 -35.91 1.41
C THR A 433 -17.45 -34.73 2.01
N VAL A 434 -17.74 -33.72 1.19
CA VAL A 434 -18.30 -32.44 1.62
C VAL A 434 -19.61 -32.19 0.89
N ASN A 435 -20.65 -31.90 1.66
CA ASN A 435 -21.98 -31.60 1.14
C ASN A 435 -22.51 -30.28 1.69
N ILE A 436 -23.30 -29.58 0.87
CA ILE A 436 -24.11 -28.45 1.33
C ILE A 436 -25.22 -28.95 2.25
N ILE A 437 -25.39 -28.29 3.40
CA ILE A 437 -26.52 -28.50 4.29
C ILE A 437 -27.75 -27.87 3.65
N GLN A 438 -28.66 -28.70 3.14
CA GLN A 438 -29.77 -28.28 2.28
C GLN A 438 -30.72 -27.27 2.93
N GLU A 439 -30.85 -27.28 4.26
CA GLU A 439 -31.63 -26.31 5.02
C GLU A 439 -31.14 -24.86 4.82
N HIS A 440 -29.86 -24.67 4.47
CA HIS A 440 -29.23 -23.37 4.32
C HIS A 440 -28.74 -23.10 2.89
N ALA A 441 -29.17 -23.91 1.91
CA ALA A 441 -28.69 -23.82 0.53
C ALA A 441 -29.00 -22.49 -0.17
N ASP A 442 -29.97 -21.71 0.34
CA ASP A 442 -30.34 -20.38 -0.12
C ASP A 442 -29.45 -19.26 0.48
N HIS A 443 -28.59 -19.56 1.44
CA HIS A 443 -27.69 -18.58 2.03
C HIS A 443 -26.76 -17.98 0.98
N THR A 444 -26.52 -16.66 1.05
CA THR A 444 -25.76 -15.92 0.02
C THR A 444 -24.34 -16.44 -0.22
N ILE A 445 -23.75 -17.11 0.77
CA ILE A 445 -22.43 -17.75 0.63
C ILE A 445 -22.45 -18.93 -0.35
N LEU A 446 -23.59 -19.60 -0.49
CA LEU A 446 -23.76 -20.80 -1.31
C LEU A 446 -24.33 -20.50 -2.70
N ILE A 447 -24.63 -19.23 -3.02
CA ILE A 447 -25.10 -18.83 -4.35
C ILE A 447 -24.02 -19.14 -5.40
N GLY A 448 -24.41 -19.89 -6.44
CA GLY A 448 -23.54 -20.28 -7.54
C GLY A 448 -22.52 -21.37 -7.20
N VAL A 449 -22.62 -21.98 -6.02
CA VAL A 449 -21.82 -23.13 -5.63
C VAL A 449 -22.55 -24.40 -6.12
N PRO A 450 -21.89 -25.28 -6.89
CA PRO A 450 -22.45 -26.57 -7.25
C PRO A 450 -22.94 -27.35 -6.02
N THR A 451 -24.14 -27.91 -6.09
CA THR A 451 -24.76 -28.66 -4.98
C THR A 451 -24.28 -30.09 -4.86
N ASP A 452 -23.55 -30.58 -5.86
CA ASP A 452 -22.98 -31.92 -5.88
C ASP A 452 -21.93 -32.08 -4.78
N GLU A 453 -21.83 -33.29 -4.26
CA GLU A 453 -20.79 -33.68 -3.31
C GLU A 453 -19.41 -33.46 -3.93
N PHE A 454 -18.48 -32.90 -3.15
CA PHE A 454 -17.08 -32.78 -3.54
C PHE A 454 -16.17 -33.32 -2.44
N THR A 455 -14.95 -33.69 -2.78
CA THR A 455 -13.96 -34.20 -1.83
C THR A 455 -13.00 -33.09 -1.40
N SER A 456 -12.48 -33.19 -0.19
CA SER A 456 -11.34 -32.39 0.28
C SER A 456 -10.21 -33.31 0.70
N ASP A 457 -8.98 -32.91 0.37
CA ASP A 457 -7.75 -33.59 0.79
C ASP A 457 -7.45 -33.38 2.28
N GLY A 458 -8.24 -32.55 2.96
CA GLY A 458 -8.02 -32.22 4.35
C GLY A 458 -8.67 -33.16 5.35
N SER A 459 -8.00 -33.33 6.49
CA SER A 459 -8.57 -34.03 7.63
C SER A 459 -9.84 -33.35 8.13
N LEU A 460 -10.84 -34.17 8.45
CA LEU A 460 -12.09 -33.73 9.06
C LEU A 460 -11.83 -33.34 10.52
N TYR A 461 -12.17 -32.09 10.88
CA TYR A 461 -12.00 -31.55 12.22
C TYR A 461 -13.19 -31.94 13.10
N VAL A 462 -12.92 -32.27 14.36
CA VAL A 462 -13.93 -32.54 15.40
C VAL A 462 -14.27 -31.21 16.07
N VAL A 463 -15.44 -30.66 15.72
CA VAL A 463 -15.86 -29.31 16.10
C VAL A 463 -17.24 -29.26 16.76
N SER A 464 -17.97 -30.37 16.77
CA SER A 464 -19.31 -30.42 17.36
C SER A 464 -19.29 -30.52 18.89
N PRO A 465 -20.28 -29.92 19.59
CA PRO A 465 -21.30 -29.01 19.04
C PRO A 465 -20.72 -27.62 18.76
N LEU A 466 -21.24 -26.94 17.73
CA LEU A 466 -21.02 -25.50 17.53
C LEU A 466 -21.80 -24.68 18.57
N ALA A 467 -21.38 -23.44 18.80
CA ALA A 467 -22.06 -22.51 19.69
C ALA A 467 -23.49 -22.20 19.20
N VAL A 468 -24.37 -21.85 20.15
CA VAL A 468 -25.71 -21.35 19.82
C VAL A 468 -25.56 -20.07 18.98
N GLY A 469 -26.23 -20.03 17.82
CA GLY A 469 -26.12 -18.92 16.87
C GLY A 469 -25.10 -19.14 15.74
N ALA A 470 -24.28 -20.19 15.81
CA ALA A 470 -23.50 -20.65 14.66
C ALA A 470 -24.39 -21.45 13.71
N THR A 471 -24.35 -21.13 12.41
CA THR A 471 -25.15 -21.80 11.37
C THR A 471 -24.23 -22.57 10.44
N PRO A 472 -24.21 -23.92 10.50
CA PRO A 472 -23.37 -24.73 9.62
C PRO A 472 -23.89 -24.67 8.18
N LEU A 473 -22.99 -24.48 7.22
CA LEU A 473 -23.31 -24.41 5.79
C LEU A 473 -22.85 -25.65 5.03
N LEU A 474 -21.71 -26.22 5.44
CA LEU A 474 -21.14 -27.44 4.85
C LEU A 474 -20.97 -28.51 5.92
N MET A 475 -21.24 -29.75 5.55
CA MET A 475 -21.04 -30.94 6.38
C MET A 475 -20.03 -31.88 5.73
N GLY A 476 -19.04 -32.31 6.51
CA GLY A 476 -18.03 -33.27 6.11
C GLY A 476 -18.32 -34.67 6.64
N ARG A 477 -17.94 -35.69 5.88
CA ARG A 477 -18.01 -37.10 6.30
C ARG A 477 -16.74 -37.85 5.92
N VAL A 478 -16.27 -38.67 6.86
CA VAL A 478 -15.21 -39.67 6.64
C VAL A 478 -15.70 -41.03 7.10
N GLU A 479 -15.12 -42.10 6.57
CA GLU A 479 -15.50 -43.47 6.93
C GLU A 479 -15.31 -43.73 8.44
N GLY A 480 -16.30 -44.36 9.07
CA GLY A 480 -16.21 -44.82 10.46
C GLY A 480 -16.37 -43.74 11.55
N HIS A 481 -16.68 -42.50 11.18
CA HIS A 481 -16.86 -41.39 12.12
C HIS A 481 -18.15 -40.60 11.88
N ASP A 482 -18.59 -39.88 12.90
CA ASP A 482 -19.75 -39.00 12.80
C ASP A 482 -19.46 -37.81 11.87
N PRO A 483 -20.46 -37.29 11.14
CA PRO A 483 -20.29 -36.08 10.33
C PRO A 483 -19.96 -34.85 11.18
N GLU A 484 -19.13 -33.95 10.64
CA GLU A 484 -18.72 -32.72 11.31
C GLU A 484 -18.90 -31.49 10.41
N PRO A 485 -19.32 -30.32 10.94
CA PRO A 485 -19.35 -29.07 10.18
C PRO A 485 -17.98 -28.70 9.60
N MET A 486 -17.95 -28.37 8.31
CA MET A 486 -16.71 -27.96 7.62
C MET A 486 -16.70 -26.48 7.24
N ALA A 487 -17.84 -25.82 7.21
CA ALA A 487 -17.92 -24.37 7.13
C ALA A 487 -19.20 -23.86 7.76
N TRP A 488 -19.14 -22.71 8.42
CA TRP A 488 -20.28 -22.11 9.10
C TRP A 488 -20.12 -20.60 9.23
N ILE A 489 -21.25 -19.94 9.49
CA ILE A 489 -21.28 -18.53 9.87
C ILE A 489 -21.57 -18.40 11.36
N TYR A 490 -21.14 -17.29 11.94
CA TYR A 490 -21.47 -16.92 13.31
C TYR A 490 -21.67 -15.41 13.40
N ILE A 491 -22.79 -14.99 13.99
CA ILE A 491 -23.05 -13.58 14.31
C ILE A 491 -22.74 -13.41 15.78
N ARG A 492 -21.65 -12.71 16.07
CA ARG A 492 -21.21 -12.46 17.45
C ARG A 492 -22.17 -11.50 18.15
N ASP A 493 -22.19 -11.52 19.48
CA ASP A 493 -23.08 -10.67 20.28
C ASP A 493 -22.93 -9.16 20.00
N ASN A 494 -21.76 -8.73 19.54
CA ASN A 494 -21.49 -7.35 19.13
C ASN A 494 -21.91 -7.03 17.68
N GLY A 495 -22.65 -7.92 17.02
CA GLY A 495 -23.13 -7.78 15.64
C GLY A 495 -22.10 -8.12 14.57
N GLY A 496 -20.87 -8.48 14.96
CA GLY A 496 -19.81 -8.82 14.01
C GLY A 496 -20.06 -10.14 13.29
N ARG A 497 -19.87 -10.12 11.97
CA ARG A 497 -20.02 -11.31 11.11
C ARG A 497 -18.73 -12.12 11.08
N SER A 498 -18.86 -13.42 11.32
CA SER A 498 -17.77 -14.37 11.17
C SER A 498 -18.14 -15.44 10.17
N PHE A 499 -17.16 -15.86 9.37
CA PHE A 499 -17.22 -17.09 8.59
C PHE A 499 -15.98 -17.92 8.91
N TYR A 500 -16.18 -19.20 9.17
CA TYR A 500 -15.08 -20.15 9.34
C TYR A 500 -15.24 -21.30 8.37
N THR A 501 -14.11 -21.79 7.85
CA THR A 501 -14.06 -23.07 7.13
C THR A 501 -12.84 -23.88 7.56
N SER A 502 -13.06 -25.17 7.82
CA SER A 502 -11.99 -26.15 7.98
C SER A 502 -11.49 -26.66 6.62
N LEU A 503 -11.95 -26.15 5.48
CA LEU A 503 -11.30 -26.34 4.19
C LEU A 503 -10.11 -25.37 4.05
N GLY A 504 -9.27 -25.57 3.03
CA GLY A 504 -8.14 -24.69 2.71
C GLY A 504 -6.82 -25.41 2.45
N TYR A 505 -6.86 -26.69 2.09
CA TYR A 505 -5.70 -27.36 1.48
C TYR A 505 -5.41 -26.79 0.08
N PRO A 506 -4.17 -26.95 -0.44
CA PRO A 506 -3.85 -26.52 -1.78
C PRO A 506 -4.83 -27.04 -2.85
N GLY A 507 -5.24 -28.31 -2.79
CA GLY A 507 -6.22 -28.90 -3.72
C GLY A 507 -7.62 -28.29 -3.60
N ASP A 508 -8.02 -27.78 -2.43
CA ASP A 508 -9.31 -27.10 -2.29
C ASP A 508 -9.34 -25.81 -3.14
N PHE A 509 -8.22 -25.08 -3.24
CA PHE A 509 -8.12 -23.88 -4.08
C PHE A 509 -8.16 -24.17 -5.59
N GLU A 510 -8.03 -25.43 -6.00
CA GLU A 510 -8.23 -25.88 -7.38
C GLU A 510 -9.71 -26.21 -7.65
N THR A 511 -10.54 -26.30 -6.60
CA THR A 511 -11.96 -26.62 -6.70
C THR A 511 -12.80 -25.35 -6.86
N PRO A 512 -13.54 -25.19 -7.98
CA PRO A 512 -14.36 -23.99 -8.21
C PRO A 512 -15.38 -23.69 -7.10
N SER A 513 -15.95 -24.74 -6.50
CA SER A 513 -16.89 -24.61 -5.38
C SER A 513 -16.27 -23.91 -4.19
N PHE A 514 -15.07 -24.32 -3.77
CA PHE A 514 -14.39 -23.73 -2.62
C PHE A 514 -13.97 -22.28 -2.89
N VAL A 515 -13.40 -22.01 -4.07
CA VAL A 515 -13.04 -20.64 -4.48
C VAL A 515 -14.28 -19.73 -4.48
N GLN A 516 -15.41 -20.21 -4.99
CA GLN A 516 -16.66 -19.44 -5.02
C GLN A 516 -17.23 -19.21 -3.61
N ILE A 517 -17.19 -20.21 -2.72
CA ILE A 517 -17.57 -20.07 -1.31
C ILE A 517 -16.71 -18.99 -0.64
N LEU A 518 -15.39 -19.01 -0.83
CA LEU A 518 -14.50 -18.06 -0.17
C LEU A 518 -14.71 -16.63 -0.69
N LYS A 519 -14.92 -16.45 -2.00
CA LYS A 519 -15.33 -15.16 -2.59
C LYS A 519 -16.66 -14.68 -2.00
N ASN A 520 -17.65 -15.56 -1.91
CA ASN A 520 -18.95 -15.20 -1.37
C ASN A 520 -18.88 -14.91 0.14
N ALA A 521 -18.02 -15.59 0.89
CA ALA A 521 -17.78 -15.32 2.30
C ALA A 521 -17.17 -13.92 2.50
N VAL A 522 -16.18 -13.53 1.68
CA VAL A 522 -15.64 -12.16 1.67
C VAL A 522 -16.74 -11.15 1.35
N ASN A 523 -17.54 -11.39 0.31
CA ASN A 523 -18.66 -10.50 -0.04
C ASN A 523 -19.70 -10.38 1.10
N TRP A 524 -20.13 -11.49 1.68
CA TRP A 524 -21.16 -11.51 2.72
C TRP A 524 -20.69 -10.85 4.03
N THR A 525 -19.45 -11.11 4.43
CA THR A 525 -18.85 -10.49 5.62
C THR A 525 -18.69 -8.99 5.45
N THR A 526 -18.29 -8.52 4.27
CA THR A 526 -18.06 -7.09 3.98
C THR A 526 -19.28 -6.33 3.51
N CYS A 527 -20.38 -7.01 3.16
CA CYS A 527 -21.63 -6.36 2.77
C CYS A 527 -22.19 -5.55 3.94
N ARG A 528 -22.18 -4.22 3.82
CA ARG A 528 -22.83 -3.33 4.78
C ARG A 528 -24.33 -3.60 4.72
N MET A 529 -24.92 -4.03 5.82
CA MET A 529 -26.38 -3.96 5.96
C MET A 529 -26.75 -2.49 5.84
N GLU A 530 -27.59 -2.15 4.86
CA GLU A 530 -28.28 -0.86 4.88
C GLU A 530 -28.93 -0.72 6.27
N ARG A 531 -28.47 0.26 7.04
CA ARG A 531 -29.03 0.58 8.37
C ARG A 531 -30.17 1.56 8.22
#